data_AF-A0A4P6K3R2-F1
#
_entry.id   AF-A0A4P6K3R2-F1
#
_cell.length_a   1.000
_cell.length_b   1.000
_cell.length_c   1.000
_cell.angle_alpha   90.00
_cell.angle_beta   90.00
_cell.angle_gamma   90.00
#
_symmetry.space_group_name_H-M   'P 1'
#
loop_
_entity.id
_entity.type
_entity.pdbx_description
1 polymer ?
#
loop_
_entity_poly.entity_id
_entity_poly.type
_entity_poly.pdbx_seq_one_letter_code
_entity_poly.pdbx_strand_id
1 'polypeptide(L)'
;MPMVSLVTSVTPSCYPLSESMVHFLAEERQIPSTFTIPFDLDVSHPSSLEHINELRLGFIQRWWSPLIREIADLRIEAEKPLRSALEGHEKLTTKEFVDILYQKTPLVEKRAKVSGMTVSRWRGRGFIRTAEENDEHIAVETALAVLMMRLADTRHQKGWLPPGSHTCEPYMYVWQQNGPGQPVLPCGLPLHPSIPPHAFLFTPFRFLGVLYPDHWFAFGDLGSVRFAGTIQKEKHLLWNLTEEEIRLWDPTIEPLGRGILDTFALQARDNLANLVLLKLATQAFAHHIAPF
;
A
#
# COMPACT_ATOMS: atom_id res chain seq x y z
N MET A 1 -40.55 1.76 17.51
CA MET A 1 -39.50 0.77 17.20
C MET A 1 -38.22 1.54 16.90
N PRO A 2 -37.07 1.25 17.52
CA PRO A 2 -35.82 1.94 17.21
C PRO A 2 -35.35 1.56 15.79
N MET A 3 -35.14 2.55 14.93
CA MET A 3 -34.52 2.34 13.62
C MET A 3 -33.04 2.02 13.83
N VAL A 4 -32.59 0.87 13.32
CA VAL A 4 -31.18 0.46 13.37
C VAL A 4 -30.51 1.01 12.13
N SER A 5 -29.60 1.95 12.29
CA SER A 5 -28.83 2.51 11.18
C SER A 5 -27.54 1.73 10.93
N LEU A 6 -27.15 1.56 9.66
CA LEU A 6 -25.86 0.96 9.32
C LEU A 6 -24.76 2.02 9.45
N VAL A 7 -23.71 1.72 10.24
CA VAL A 7 -22.53 2.58 10.39
C VAL A 7 -21.44 2.03 9.49
N THR A 8 -20.92 2.86 8.59
CA THR A 8 -19.78 2.48 7.73
C THR A 8 -18.59 3.38 8.02
N SER A 9 -17.39 2.80 7.99
CA SER A 9 -16.13 3.54 8.05
C SER A 9 -15.86 4.20 6.70
N VAL A 10 -15.27 5.39 6.72
CA VAL A 10 -14.79 6.08 5.52
C VAL A 10 -13.43 6.68 5.83
N THR A 11 -12.41 6.10 5.21
CA THR A 11 -11.06 6.67 5.22
C THR A 11 -10.57 6.84 3.79
N PRO A 12 -10.36 8.08 3.34
CA PRO A 12 -9.72 8.32 2.05
C PRO A 12 -8.30 7.77 2.03
N SER A 13 -7.91 7.16 0.91
CA SER A 13 -6.51 6.80 0.66
C SER A 13 -5.71 8.07 0.40
N CYS A 14 -4.63 8.29 1.17
CA CYS A 14 -3.83 9.52 1.13
C CYS A 14 -2.34 9.18 1.11
N TYR A 15 -1.85 8.73 -0.04
CA TYR A 15 -0.44 8.37 -0.22
C TYR A 15 0.52 9.53 0.12
N PRO A 16 1.65 9.28 0.83
CA PRO A 16 2.15 7.99 1.33
C PRO A 16 1.70 7.62 2.74
N LEU A 17 0.77 8.36 3.36
CA LEU A 17 0.32 8.08 4.72
C LEU A 17 -0.42 6.73 4.78
N SER A 18 -0.17 5.96 5.84
CA SER A 18 -0.97 4.77 6.13
C SER A 18 -2.38 5.16 6.57
N GLU A 19 -3.34 4.24 6.47
CA GLU A 19 -4.71 4.48 6.96
C GLU A 19 -4.71 4.91 8.44
N SER A 20 -3.84 4.33 9.27
CA SER A 20 -3.71 4.70 10.68
C SER A 20 -3.19 6.12 10.89
N MET A 21 -2.30 6.60 10.01
CA MET A 21 -1.80 7.97 10.06
C MET A 21 -2.91 8.94 9.67
N VAL A 22 -3.69 8.59 8.65
CA VAL A 22 -4.85 9.37 8.20
C VAL A 22 -5.92 9.43 9.29
N HIS A 23 -6.27 8.30 9.91
CA HIS A 23 -7.20 8.26 11.05
C HIS A 23 -6.68 9.08 12.23
N PHE A 24 -5.40 8.95 12.58
CA PHE A 24 -4.81 9.72 13.67
C PHE A 24 -4.90 11.22 13.42
N LEU A 25 -4.62 11.67 12.19
CA LEU A 25 -4.79 13.07 11.81
C LEU A 25 -6.27 13.48 11.85
N ALA A 26 -7.19 12.63 11.38
CA ALA A 26 -8.62 12.89 11.43
C ALA A 26 -9.13 13.04 12.86
N GLU A 27 -8.73 12.16 13.78
CA GLU A 27 -9.05 12.23 15.21
C GLU A 27 -8.53 13.54 15.84
N GLU A 28 -7.28 13.90 15.57
CA GLU A 28 -6.68 15.16 16.05
C GLU A 28 -7.40 16.42 15.50
N ARG A 29 -8.04 16.31 14.34
CA ARG A 29 -8.84 17.36 13.69
C ARG A 29 -10.34 17.25 14.00
N GLN A 30 -10.76 16.27 14.82
CA GLN A 30 -12.16 15.99 15.15
C GLN A 30 -13.03 15.71 13.91
N ILE A 31 -12.44 15.08 12.89
CA ILE A 31 -13.12 14.69 11.67
C ILE A 31 -13.78 13.33 11.90
N PRO A 32 -15.09 13.18 11.65
CA PRO A 32 -15.76 11.90 11.81
C PRO A 32 -15.26 10.87 10.79
N SER A 33 -14.90 9.68 11.28
CA SER A 33 -14.47 8.55 10.46
C SER A 33 -15.61 7.60 10.05
N THR A 34 -16.80 7.82 10.59
CA THR A 34 -17.98 7.02 10.28
C THR A 34 -19.14 7.90 9.85
N PHE A 35 -19.97 7.37 8.96
CA PHE A 35 -21.25 7.98 8.62
C PHE A 35 -22.36 6.94 8.65
N THR A 36 -23.58 7.45 8.80
CA THR A 36 -24.77 6.66 9.03
C THR A 36 -25.56 6.55 7.73
N ILE A 37 -25.83 5.32 7.30
CA ILE A 37 -26.68 5.04 6.14
C ILE A 37 -28.13 4.84 6.62
N PRO A 38 -29.11 5.53 6.02
CA PRO A 38 -30.54 5.31 6.29
C PRO A 38 -30.94 3.84 6.04
N PHE A 39 -31.71 3.25 6.95
CA PHE A 39 -32.09 1.82 6.90
C PHE A 39 -33.05 1.47 5.76
N ASP A 40 -33.78 2.47 5.25
CA ASP A 40 -34.74 2.31 4.16
C ASP A 40 -34.08 2.09 2.78
N LEU A 41 -32.74 2.10 2.70
CA LEU A 41 -32.00 1.80 1.49
C LEU A 41 -31.76 0.29 1.35
N ASP A 42 -32.42 -0.32 0.37
CA ASP A 42 -32.15 -1.70 -0.05
C ASP A 42 -30.78 -1.77 -0.75
N VAL A 43 -29.75 -2.19 -0.01
CA VAL A 43 -28.36 -2.33 -0.51
C VAL A 43 -28.21 -3.34 -1.66
N SER A 44 -29.22 -4.16 -1.94
CA SER A 44 -29.20 -5.09 -3.08
C SER A 44 -29.63 -4.43 -4.39
N HIS A 45 -30.25 -3.24 -4.33
CA HIS A 45 -30.74 -2.53 -5.50
C HIS A 45 -29.68 -1.55 -6.05
N PRO A 46 -29.37 -1.55 -7.36
CA PRO A 46 -28.34 -0.68 -7.94
C PRO A 46 -28.53 0.82 -7.65
N SER A 47 -29.75 1.33 -7.71
CA SER A 47 -30.05 2.75 -7.41
C SER A 47 -29.79 3.13 -5.95
N SER A 48 -29.95 2.19 -5.02
CA SER A 48 -29.61 2.41 -3.61
C SER A 48 -28.09 2.48 -3.41
N LEU A 49 -27.32 1.67 -4.15
CA LEU A 49 -25.86 1.72 -4.13
C LEU A 49 -25.34 3.05 -4.68
N GLU A 50 -25.94 3.56 -5.77
CA GLU A 50 -25.64 4.89 -6.30
C GLU A 50 -25.91 5.97 -5.24
N HIS A 51 -27.07 5.92 -4.57
CA HIS A 51 -27.41 6.87 -3.52
C HIS A 51 -26.46 6.77 -2.30
N ILE A 52 -26.08 5.56 -1.88
CA ILE A 52 -25.09 5.37 -0.81
C ILE A 52 -23.74 5.97 -1.21
N ASN A 53 -23.32 5.81 -2.46
CA ASN A 53 -22.11 6.41 -2.98
C ASN A 53 -22.19 7.94 -3.00
N GLU A 54 -23.32 8.53 -3.39
CA GLU A 54 -23.54 9.97 -3.30
C GLU A 54 -23.45 10.48 -1.86
N LEU A 55 -24.09 9.78 -0.91
CA LEU A 55 -24.01 10.12 0.51
C LEU A 55 -22.57 10.05 1.02
N ARG A 56 -21.84 8.98 0.65
CA ARG A 56 -20.42 8.82 0.99
C ARG A 56 -19.56 9.93 0.41
N LEU A 57 -19.75 10.28 -0.86
CA LEU A 57 -19.02 11.36 -1.52
C LEU A 57 -19.33 12.71 -0.88
N GLY A 58 -20.60 12.99 -0.59
CA GLY A 58 -21.01 14.20 0.13
C GLY A 58 -20.40 14.28 1.54
N PHE A 59 -20.32 13.16 2.24
CA PHE A 59 -19.64 13.06 3.54
C PHE A 59 -18.15 13.36 3.44
N ILE A 60 -17.44 12.74 2.48
CA ILE A 60 -16.02 12.99 2.21
C ILE A 60 -15.81 14.47 1.87
N GLN A 61 -16.63 15.01 0.96
CA GLN A 61 -16.50 16.39 0.51
C GLN A 61 -16.70 17.40 1.65
N ARG A 62 -17.64 17.10 2.56
CA ARG A 62 -17.97 17.98 3.68
C ARG A 62 -16.92 17.91 4.79
N TRP A 63 -16.54 16.72 5.21
CA TRP A 63 -15.76 16.52 6.43
C TRP A 63 -14.28 16.26 6.17
N TRP A 64 -13.95 15.53 5.10
CA TRP A 64 -12.60 15.08 4.82
C TRP A 64 -11.82 16.00 3.87
N SER A 65 -12.49 16.74 2.98
CA SER A 65 -11.80 17.64 2.03
C SER A 65 -10.83 18.65 2.65
N PRO A 66 -11.08 19.24 3.84
CA PRO A 66 -10.08 20.08 4.50
C PRO A 66 -8.79 19.33 4.83
N LEU A 67 -8.90 18.14 5.43
CA LEU A 67 -7.73 17.31 5.78
C LEU A 67 -7.03 16.76 4.54
N ILE A 68 -7.77 16.36 3.50
CA ILE A 68 -7.17 15.89 2.23
C ILE A 68 -6.31 17.00 1.61
N ARG A 69 -6.77 18.25 1.62
CA ARG A 69 -5.99 19.41 1.15
C ARG A 69 -4.77 19.66 2.03
N GLU A 70 -4.94 19.63 3.35
CA GLU A 70 -3.83 19.73 4.31
C GLU A 70 -2.76 18.65 4.03
N ILE A 71 -3.16 17.40 3.83
CA ILE A 71 -2.25 16.30 3.52
C ILE A 71 -1.52 16.52 2.18
N ALA A 72 -2.21 17.03 1.16
CA ALA A 72 -1.59 17.35 -0.12
C ALA A 72 -0.51 18.45 0.04
N ASP A 73 -0.79 19.49 0.82
CA ASP A 73 0.17 20.57 1.11
C ASP A 73 1.36 20.05 1.92
N LEU A 74 1.11 19.22 2.95
CA LEU A 74 2.15 18.57 3.75
C LEU A 74 3.06 17.70 2.89
N ARG A 75 2.50 16.97 1.91
CA ARG A 75 3.27 16.17 0.97
C ARG A 75 4.21 17.05 0.16
N ILE A 76 3.72 18.13 -0.43
CA ILE A 76 4.54 19.07 -1.21
C ILE A 76 5.70 19.60 -0.35
N GLU A 77 5.45 19.98 0.90
CA GLU A 77 6.50 20.46 1.82
C GLU A 77 7.50 19.38 2.23
N ALA A 78 7.04 18.14 2.41
CA ALA A 78 7.86 17.00 2.78
C ALA A 78 8.71 16.47 1.60
N GLU A 79 8.23 16.59 0.36
CA GLU A 79 8.97 16.21 -0.84
C GLU A 79 10.18 17.11 -1.09
N LYS A 80 10.11 18.41 -0.73
CA LYS A 80 11.21 19.38 -0.94
C LYS A 80 12.58 18.90 -0.42
N PRO A 81 12.74 18.54 0.87
CA PRO A 81 14.03 18.05 1.39
C PRO A 81 14.37 16.62 0.93
N LEU A 82 13.41 15.86 0.39
CA LEU A 82 13.61 14.47 -0.07
C LEU A 82 13.78 14.34 -1.59
N ARG A 83 13.74 15.46 -2.32
CA ARG A 83 13.71 15.50 -3.79
C ARG A 83 14.85 14.71 -4.44
N SER A 84 16.09 14.90 -3.99
CA SER A 84 17.26 14.16 -4.51
C SER A 84 17.08 12.64 -4.42
N ALA A 85 16.54 12.17 -3.29
CA ALA A 85 16.29 10.75 -3.08
C ALA A 85 15.07 10.23 -3.87
N LEU A 86 14.02 11.04 -4.03
CA LEU A 86 12.86 10.71 -4.86
C LEU A 86 13.20 10.61 -6.35
N GLU A 87 14.13 11.45 -6.82
CA GLU A 87 14.62 11.44 -8.21
C GLU A 87 15.66 10.33 -8.46
N GLY A 88 16.00 9.54 -7.43
CA GLY A 88 16.92 8.41 -7.52
C GLY A 88 18.39 8.82 -7.65
N HIS A 89 18.72 10.09 -7.39
CA HIS A 89 20.09 10.60 -7.46
C HIS A 89 20.94 10.14 -6.26
N GLU A 90 20.32 10.01 -5.10
CA GLU A 90 20.99 9.65 -3.84
C GLU A 90 20.12 8.70 -3.00
N LYS A 91 20.75 7.84 -2.20
CA LYS A 91 20.04 7.03 -1.21
C LYS A 91 19.91 7.81 0.08
N LEU A 92 18.73 7.77 0.70
CA LEU A 92 18.48 8.47 1.95
C LEU A 92 19.03 7.66 3.13
N THR A 93 20.11 8.13 3.76
CA THR A 93 20.63 7.48 4.96
C THR A 93 19.75 7.77 6.18
N THR A 94 19.84 6.91 7.18
CA THR A 94 19.16 7.10 8.47
C THR A 94 19.54 8.42 9.14
N LYS A 95 20.82 8.80 9.04
CA LYS A 95 21.34 10.03 9.65
C LYS A 95 20.76 11.27 8.98
N GLU A 96 20.79 11.32 7.65
CA GLU A 96 20.22 12.43 6.88
C GLU A 96 18.73 12.58 7.15
N PHE A 97 17.99 11.48 7.17
CA PHE A 97 16.57 11.52 7.49
C PHE A 97 16.28 12.11 8.88
N VAL A 98 17.04 11.70 9.90
CA VAL A 98 16.90 12.25 11.26
C VAL A 98 17.26 13.74 11.29
N ASP A 99 18.27 14.17 10.54
CA ASP A 99 18.65 15.58 10.44
C ASP A 99 17.57 16.41 9.72
N ILE A 100 16.95 15.87 8.67
CA ILE A 100 15.79 16.49 7.98
C ILE A 100 14.61 16.62 8.95
N LEU A 101 14.24 15.54 9.67
CA LEU A 101 13.17 15.57 10.67
C LEU A 101 13.42 16.63 11.74
N TYR A 102 14.66 16.72 12.24
CA TYR A 102 15.06 17.74 13.19
C TYR A 102 14.85 19.14 12.61
N GLN A 103 15.38 19.42 11.42
CA GLN A 103 15.27 20.73 10.77
C GLN A 103 13.83 21.15 10.46
N LYS A 104 12.97 20.17 10.13
CA LYS A 104 11.57 20.38 9.75
C LYS A 104 10.60 20.32 10.93
N THR A 105 11.06 20.01 12.14
CA THR A 105 10.21 20.02 13.33
C THR A 105 9.67 21.44 13.59
N PRO A 106 8.34 21.66 13.57
CA PRO A 106 7.74 23.00 13.72
C PRO A 106 8.01 23.66 15.08
N LEU A 107 8.17 22.84 16.12
CA LEU A 107 8.38 23.28 17.50
C LEU A 107 9.87 23.59 17.77
N VAL A 108 10.37 24.72 17.26
CA VAL A 108 11.80 25.09 17.30
C VAL A 108 12.38 25.10 18.72
N GLU A 109 11.70 25.72 19.68
CA GLU A 109 12.15 25.80 21.09
C GLU A 109 12.20 24.44 21.80
N LYS A 110 11.50 23.47 21.23
CA LYS A 110 11.24 22.15 21.78
C LYS A 110 11.88 21.06 20.91
N ARG A 111 12.74 21.44 19.99
CA ARG A 111 13.32 20.56 18.98
C ARG A 111 14.37 19.65 19.62
N ALA A 112 14.14 18.34 19.55
CA ALA A 112 15.10 17.33 19.98
C ALA A 112 15.39 16.39 18.82
N LYS A 113 16.66 15.99 18.65
CA LYS A 113 17.00 14.96 17.67
C LYS A 113 16.37 13.63 18.07
N VAL A 114 15.79 12.95 17.09
CA VAL A 114 15.27 11.59 17.25
C VAL A 114 16.46 10.67 17.52
N SER A 115 16.39 9.88 18.59
CA SER A 115 17.45 8.92 18.92
C SER A 115 17.41 7.70 17.99
N GLY A 116 18.55 7.03 17.79
CA GLY A 116 18.60 5.77 17.03
C GLY A 116 17.67 4.69 17.58
N MET A 117 17.52 4.62 18.91
CA MET A 117 16.54 3.73 19.57
C MET A 117 15.10 4.02 19.15
N THR A 118 14.75 5.29 18.94
CA THR A 118 13.41 5.68 18.46
C THR A 118 13.21 5.26 17.01
N VAL A 119 14.21 5.46 16.15
CA VAL A 119 14.18 4.98 14.76
C VAL A 119 14.05 3.46 14.70
N SER A 120 14.82 2.72 15.50
CA SER A 120 14.70 1.26 15.58
C SER A 120 13.30 0.80 16.01
N ARG A 121 12.68 1.49 16.98
CA ARG A 121 11.27 1.22 17.35
C ARG A 121 10.29 1.56 16.23
N TRP A 122 10.54 2.62 15.47
CA TRP A 122 9.72 2.96 14.31
C TRP A 122 9.82 1.91 13.22
N ARG A 123 11.02 1.37 12.95
CA ARG A 123 11.21 0.21 12.06
C ARG A 123 10.46 -1.03 12.55
N GLY A 124 10.62 -1.37 13.83
CA GLY A 124 9.88 -2.50 14.43
C GLY A 124 8.36 -2.31 14.44
N ARG A 125 7.87 -1.08 14.25
CA ARG A 125 6.45 -0.73 14.09
C ARG A 125 6.03 -0.52 12.63
N GLY A 126 6.94 -0.62 11.66
CA GLY A 126 6.67 -0.45 10.24
C GLY A 126 6.85 0.97 9.69
N PHE A 127 6.79 2.00 10.52
CA PHE A 127 6.79 3.41 10.09
C PHE A 127 7.98 3.81 9.21
N ILE A 128 9.09 3.07 9.32
CA ILE A 128 10.28 3.27 8.51
C ILE A 128 10.67 1.92 7.92
N ARG A 129 10.75 1.85 6.58
CA ARG A 129 11.31 0.71 5.87
C ARG A 129 12.77 0.96 5.51
N THR A 130 13.53 -0.11 5.39
CA THR A 130 14.90 -0.06 4.90
C THR A 130 14.89 -0.34 3.41
N ALA A 131 15.68 0.44 2.65
CA ALA A 131 15.79 0.26 1.20
C ALA A 131 16.71 -0.92 0.85
N GLU A 132 17.52 -1.37 1.82
CA GLU A 132 18.54 -2.42 1.68
C GLU A 132 18.61 -3.28 2.93
N GLU A 133 19.22 -4.46 2.82
CA GLU A 133 19.39 -5.43 3.91
C GLU A 133 20.26 -4.91 5.08
N ASN A 134 21.07 -3.87 4.88
CA ASN A 134 22.02 -3.37 5.88
C ASN A 134 21.42 -2.34 6.86
N ASP A 135 20.11 -2.07 6.78
CA ASP A 135 19.37 -1.11 7.62
C ASP A 135 19.90 0.33 7.62
N GLU A 136 20.84 0.66 6.73
CA GLU A 136 21.49 1.97 6.68
C GLU A 136 20.63 3.00 5.94
N HIS A 137 20.03 2.55 4.83
CA HIS A 137 19.21 3.35 3.93
C HIS A 137 17.73 3.19 4.23
N ILE A 138 17.01 4.30 4.23
CA ILE A 138 15.56 4.35 4.46
C ILE A 138 14.84 4.44 3.12
N ALA A 139 13.76 3.66 2.98
CA ALA A 139 12.86 3.78 1.84
C ALA A 139 12.17 5.15 1.86
N VAL A 140 12.34 5.91 0.78
CA VAL A 140 12.01 7.34 0.70
C VAL A 140 10.53 7.60 0.96
N GLU A 141 9.64 6.67 0.63
CA GLU A 141 8.19 6.81 0.82
C GLU A 141 7.79 6.78 2.29
N THR A 142 8.46 5.93 3.08
CA THR A 142 8.22 5.86 4.53
C THR A 142 8.83 7.06 5.25
N ALA A 143 9.99 7.53 4.78
CA ALA A 143 10.56 8.80 5.22
C ALA A 143 9.60 9.97 4.93
N LEU A 144 9.00 10.00 3.73
CA LEU A 144 8.03 11.02 3.33
C LEU A 144 6.80 11.00 4.25
N ALA A 145 6.21 9.83 4.51
CA ALA A 145 5.07 9.68 5.40
C ALA A 145 5.37 10.15 6.83
N VAL A 146 6.48 9.70 7.42
CA VAL A 146 6.89 10.11 8.77
C VAL A 146 7.20 11.61 8.83
N LEU A 147 7.81 12.18 7.80
CA LEU A 147 8.06 13.62 7.73
C LEU A 147 6.77 14.42 7.64
N MET A 148 5.79 13.98 6.85
CA MET A 148 4.46 14.59 6.79
C MET A 148 3.78 14.57 8.17
N MET A 149 3.84 13.45 8.90
CA MET A 149 3.30 13.38 10.27
C MET A 149 4.01 14.35 11.22
N ARG A 150 5.34 14.53 11.09
CA ARG A 150 6.10 15.50 11.89
C ARG A 150 5.73 16.94 11.56
N LEU A 151 5.46 17.25 10.30
CA LEU A 151 5.03 18.58 9.84
C LEU A 151 3.59 18.89 10.30
N ALA A 152 2.70 17.90 10.30
CA ALA A 152 1.32 18.04 10.75
C ALA A 152 1.21 18.26 12.28
N ASP A 153 2.18 17.75 13.04
CA ASP A 153 2.21 17.90 14.49
C ASP A 153 2.82 19.23 14.94
N THR A 154 1.92 20.15 15.30
CA THR A 154 2.24 21.47 15.84
C THR A 154 2.16 21.54 17.36
N ARG A 155 1.77 20.46 18.04
CA ARG A 155 1.42 20.49 19.48
C ARG A 155 2.37 19.66 20.33
N HIS A 156 2.87 18.54 19.82
CA HIS A 156 3.56 17.55 20.63
C HIS A 156 5.07 17.45 20.32
N GLN A 157 5.87 17.17 21.35
CA GLN A 157 7.28 16.77 21.14
C GLN A 157 7.41 15.27 20.86
N LYS A 158 6.50 14.46 21.41
CA LYS A 158 6.51 13.00 21.42
C LYS A 158 5.10 12.49 21.14
N GLY A 159 4.98 11.27 20.60
CA GLY A 159 3.67 10.64 20.38
C GLY A 159 2.88 11.22 19.20
N TRP A 160 3.56 11.87 18.26
CA TRP A 160 2.96 12.43 17.04
C TRP A 160 2.82 11.43 15.89
N LEU A 161 3.36 10.23 16.07
CA LEU A 161 2.98 9.07 15.26
C LEU A 161 1.91 8.28 16.01
N PRO A 162 0.96 7.65 15.30
CA PRO A 162 -0.04 6.82 15.94
C PRO A 162 0.61 5.74 16.81
N PRO A 163 -0.07 5.27 17.86
CA PRO A 163 0.37 4.11 18.62
C PRO A 163 0.40 2.91 17.65
N GLY A 164 1.60 2.58 17.16
CA GLY A 164 1.78 1.58 16.11
C GLY A 164 1.05 0.30 16.46
N SER A 165 0.01 -0.03 15.68
CA SER A 165 -0.59 -1.35 15.72
C SER A 165 0.12 -2.21 14.68
N HIS A 166 0.34 -3.49 15.01
CA HIS A 166 0.90 -4.47 14.07
C HIS A 166 0.05 -4.65 12.79
N THR A 167 -1.18 -4.11 12.79
CA THR A 167 -2.19 -4.18 11.73
C THR A 167 -2.33 -2.88 10.92
N CYS A 168 -1.55 -1.81 11.22
CA CYS A 168 -1.82 -0.45 10.75
C CYS A 168 -1.05 0.02 9.50
N GLU A 169 -0.33 -0.86 8.82
CA GLU A 169 0.33 -0.51 7.55
C GLU A 169 -0.22 -1.38 6.42
N PRO A 170 -1.22 -0.88 5.69
CA PRO A 170 -1.84 -1.64 4.61
C PRO A 170 -0.85 -1.98 3.47
N TYR A 171 0.27 -1.26 3.39
CA TYR A 171 1.34 -1.48 2.42
C TYR A 171 2.45 -2.44 2.89
N MET A 172 2.46 -2.81 4.17
CA MET A 172 3.34 -3.87 4.66
C MET A 172 2.72 -5.25 4.48
N TYR A 173 1.43 -5.33 4.18
CA TYR A 173 0.76 -6.59 4.01
C TYR A 173 0.14 -6.70 2.61
N VAL A 174 0.47 -7.78 1.93
CA VAL A 174 -0.14 -8.20 0.67
C VAL A 174 -0.86 -9.51 0.90
N TRP A 175 -1.91 -9.75 0.15
CA TRP A 175 -2.77 -10.88 0.34
C TRP A 175 -2.21 -11.97 -0.54
N GLN A 176 -1.85 -13.08 0.08
CA GLN A 176 -1.17 -14.19 -0.56
C GLN A 176 -2.12 -15.37 -0.71
N GLN A 177 -2.10 -16.00 -1.89
CA GLN A 177 -2.73 -17.27 -2.13
C GLN A 177 -1.73 -18.21 -2.81
N ASN A 178 -1.45 -19.36 -2.20
CA ASN A 178 -0.43 -20.30 -2.68
C ASN A 178 -0.88 -21.17 -3.86
N GLY A 179 -2.18 -21.24 -4.12
CA GLY A 179 -2.72 -22.01 -5.23
C GLY A 179 -4.23 -21.84 -5.33
N PRO A 180 -4.86 -22.32 -6.43
CA PRO A 180 -6.30 -22.22 -6.61
C PRO A 180 -7.06 -22.86 -5.45
N GLY A 181 -8.02 -22.14 -4.90
CA GLY A 181 -8.85 -22.62 -3.79
C GLY A 181 -8.14 -22.73 -2.43
N GLN A 182 -6.84 -22.43 -2.35
CA GLN A 182 -6.15 -22.32 -1.07
C GLN A 182 -6.60 -21.07 -0.31
N PRO A 183 -6.49 -21.04 1.03
CA PRO A 183 -6.81 -19.85 1.81
C PRO A 183 -6.00 -18.63 1.38
N VAL A 184 -6.64 -17.46 1.40
CA VAL A 184 -5.97 -16.17 1.28
C VAL A 184 -5.45 -15.76 2.64
N LEU A 185 -4.15 -15.51 2.74
CA LEU A 185 -3.46 -15.18 3.98
C LEU A 185 -2.77 -13.81 3.87
N PRO A 186 -2.74 -12.99 4.92
CA PRO A 186 -1.93 -11.78 4.94
C PRO A 186 -0.44 -12.15 4.94
N CYS A 187 0.36 -11.40 4.19
CA CYS A 187 1.78 -11.65 3.97
C CYS A 187 2.58 -10.35 4.02
N GLY A 188 3.66 -10.34 4.81
CA GLY A 188 4.53 -9.18 4.97
C GLY A 188 5.35 -8.84 3.71
N LEU A 189 5.64 -7.56 3.49
CA LEU A 189 6.71 -7.09 2.61
C LEU A 189 7.92 -6.61 3.44
N PRO A 190 9.16 -6.99 3.09
CA PRO A 190 9.55 -7.87 1.99
C PRO A 190 9.06 -9.32 2.18
N LEU A 191 8.85 -10.02 1.07
CA LEU A 191 8.32 -11.38 1.07
C LEU A 191 9.27 -12.35 1.79
N HIS A 192 8.72 -13.21 2.64
CA HIS A 192 9.51 -14.25 3.29
C HIS A 192 10.04 -15.28 2.27
N PRO A 193 11.30 -15.74 2.36
CA PRO A 193 11.88 -16.68 1.39
C PRO A 193 11.16 -18.03 1.25
N SER A 194 10.31 -18.40 2.22
CA SER A 194 9.52 -19.64 2.17
C SER A 194 8.27 -19.54 1.28
N ILE A 195 7.94 -18.35 0.78
CA ILE A 195 6.77 -18.16 -0.09
C ILE A 195 7.07 -18.78 -1.46
N PRO A 196 6.22 -19.68 -1.97
CA PRO A 196 6.49 -20.31 -3.25
C PRO A 196 6.46 -19.26 -4.38
N PRO A 197 7.34 -19.37 -5.41
CA PRO A 197 7.41 -18.42 -6.52
C PRO A 197 6.06 -18.16 -7.20
N HIS A 198 5.24 -19.21 -7.36
CA HIS A 198 3.93 -19.15 -7.97
C HIS A 198 2.81 -18.60 -7.08
N ALA A 199 3.08 -18.21 -5.84
CA ALA A 199 2.05 -17.61 -5.00
C ALA A 199 1.52 -16.33 -5.65
N PHE A 200 0.20 -16.24 -5.77
CA PHE A 200 -0.48 -15.04 -6.23
C PHE A 200 -0.55 -14.05 -5.07
N LEU A 201 -0.08 -12.83 -5.33
CA LEU A 201 -0.08 -11.73 -4.38
C LEU A 201 -0.94 -10.61 -4.92
N PHE A 202 -1.82 -10.07 -4.09
CA PHE A 202 -2.63 -8.92 -4.44
C PHE A 202 -2.76 -7.95 -3.28
N THR A 203 -3.10 -6.72 -3.63
CA THR A 203 -3.34 -5.66 -2.65
C THR A 203 -4.32 -4.66 -3.24
N PRO A 204 -5.26 -4.11 -2.45
CA PRO A 204 -6.12 -3.02 -2.92
C PRO A 204 -5.33 -1.72 -3.16
N PHE A 205 -4.05 -1.67 -2.79
CA PHE A 205 -3.24 -0.48 -2.92
C PHE A 205 -2.52 -0.39 -4.27
N ARG A 206 -3.09 0.40 -5.18
CA ARG A 206 -2.53 0.68 -6.51
C ARG A 206 -1.08 1.19 -6.49
N PHE A 207 -0.69 1.90 -5.44
CA PHE A 207 0.61 2.58 -5.42
C PHE A 207 1.78 1.58 -5.49
N LEU A 208 1.63 0.32 -5.06
CA LEU A 208 2.70 -0.69 -5.19
C LEU A 208 3.07 -0.94 -6.66
N GLY A 209 2.08 -1.00 -7.56
CA GLY A 209 2.30 -1.08 -9.01
C GLY A 209 2.81 0.21 -9.64
N VAL A 210 2.69 1.35 -8.97
CA VAL A 210 3.24 2.63 -9.43
C VAL A 210 4.69 2.81 -8.98
N LEU A 211 5.01 2.43 -7.75
CA LEU A 211 6.35 2.57 -7.18
C LEU A 211 7.32 1.48 -7.62
N TYR A 212 6.79 0.26 -7.83
CA TYR A 212 7.59 -0.90 -8.20
C TYR A 212 7.00 -1.52 -9.48
N PRO A 213 6.94 -0.78 -10.61
CA PRO A 213 6.26 -1.21 -11.83
C PRO A 213 6.86 -2.49 -12.42
N ASP A 214 8.14 -2.74 -12.17
CA ASP A 214 8.82 -3.98 -12.60
C ASP A 214 8.39 -5.19 -11.76
N HIS A 215 7.92 -4.98 -10.53
CA HIS A 215 7.57 -6.05 -9.58
C HIS A 215 6.07 -6.24 -9.39
N TRP A 216 5.26 -5.23 -9.73
CA TRP A 216 3.84 -5.16 -9.43
C TRP A 216 3.07 -4.64 -10.64
N PHE A 217 2.07 -5.41 -11.06
CA PHE A 217 1.15 -5.00 -12.09
C PHE A 217 0.02 -4.16 -11.47
N ALA A 218 -0.08 -2.89 -11.84
CA ALA A 218 -1.20 -2.05 -11.44
C ALA A 218 -2.47 -2.44 -12.21
N PHE A 219 -3.55 -2.77 -11.50
CA PHE A 219 -4.82 -3.21 -12.10
C PHE A 219 -5.89 -2.13 -11.95
N GLY A 220 -5.90 -1.17 -12.89
CA GLY A 220 -6.80 -0.03 -12.86
C GLY A 220 -6.73 0.73 -11.53
N ASP A 221 -7.89 1.06 -10.96
CA ASP A 221 -8.02 1.65 -9.63
C ASP A 221 -8.31 0.61 -8.52
N LEU A 222 -8.33 -0.68 -8.87
CA LEU A 222 -8.68 -1.76 -7.94
C LEU A 222 -7.51 -2.15 -7.05
N GLY A 223 -6.27 -2.02 -7.54
CA GLY A 223 -5.10 -2.33 -6.74
C GLY A 223 -3.86 -2.72 -7.54
N SER A 224 -3.06 -3.61 -6.97
CA SER A 224 -1.87 -4.16 -7.61
C SER A 224 -1.76 -5.65 -7.37
N VAL A 225 -1.21 -6.36 -8.34
CA VAL A 225 -1.04 -7.82 -8.31
C VAL A 225 0.35 -8.23 -8.79
N ARG A 226 0.82 -9.39 -8.36
CA ARG A 226 2.06 -10.02 -8.85
C ARG A 226 2.08 -11.50 -8.51
N PHE A 227 3.03 -12.23 -9.11
CA PHE A 227 3.51 -13.47 -8.51
C PHE A 227 4.66 -13.17 -7.53
N ALA A 228 4.87 -14.06 -6.56
CA ALA A 228 5.94 -13.88 -5.58
C ALA A 228 7.33 -13.95 -6.24
N GLY A 229 7.53 -14.89 -7.17
CA GLY A 229 8.81 -15.19 -7.79
C GLY A 229 9.11 -14.32 -9.02
N THR A 230 10.21 -13.59 -8.95
CA THR A 230 10.76 -12.82 -10.08
C THR A 230 12.23 -13.13 -10.28
N ILE A 231 12.73 -13.02 -11.51
CA ILE A 231 14.15 -13.13 -11.85
C ILE A 231 14.57 -11.91 -12.67
N GLN A 232 15.70 -11.31 -12.31
CA GLN A 232 16.30 -10.25 -13.10
C GLN A 232 17.07 -10.87 -14.28
N LYS A 233 16.69 -10.54 -15.51
CA LYS A 233 17.44 -10.92 -16.72
C LYS A 233 17.75 -9.67 -17.52
N GLU A 234 19.04 -9.37 -17.65
CA GLU A 234 19.52 -8.12 -18.26
C GLU A 234 18.88 -6.91 -17.55
N LYS A 235 18.12 -6.09 -18.28
CA LYS A 235 17.43 -4.91 -17.76
C LYS A 235 15.96 -5.14 -17.45
N HIS A 236 15.47 -6.38 -17.55
CA HIS A 236 14.06 -6.72 -17.36
C HIS A 236 13.88 -7.62 -16.15
N LEU A 237 12.86 -7.32 -15.36
CA LEU A 237 12.37 -8.25 -14.35
C LEU A 237 11.29 -9.13 -14.99
N LEU A 238 11.48 -10.44 -14.90
CA LEU A 238 10.57 -11.44 -15.49
C LEU A 238 10.03 -12.34 -14.37
N TRP A 239 8.87 -12.94 -14.57
CA TRP A 239 8.33 -13.93 -13.64
C TRP A 239 9.20 -15.19 -13.62
N ASN A 240 9.60 -15.63 -12.42
CA ASN A 240 10.38 -16.85 -12.23
C ASN A 240 9.44 -18.04 -11.98
N LEU A 241 8.71 -18.44 -13.00
CA LEU A 241 7.72 -19.53 -12.93
C LEU A 241 8.02 -20.63 -13.94
N THR A 242 7.74 -21.87 -13.57
CA THR A 242 7.68 -22.99 -14.54
C THR A 242 6.35 -23.00 -15.27
N GLU A 243 6.25 -23.76 -16.37
CA GLU A 243 4.99 -23.92 -17.07
C GLU A 243 3.95 -24.62 -16.19
N GLU A 244 4.36 -25.63 -15.42
CA GLU A 244 3.52 -26.35 -14.48
C GLU A 244 2.94 -25.41 -13.41
N GLU A 245 3.74 -24.46 -12.93
CA GLU A 245 3.32 -23.44 -11.97
C GLU A 245 2.33 -22.43 -12.56
N ILE A 246 2.49 -22.04 -13.82
CA ILE A 246 1.51 -21.19 -14.52
C ILE A 246 0.20 -21.95 -14.73
N ARG A 247 0.29 -23.21 -15.17
CA ARG A 247 -0.87 -24.09 -15.43
C ARG A 247 -1.59 -24.52 -14.16
N LEU A 248 -0.93 -24.47 -13.00
CA LEU A 248 -1.60 -24.62 -11.71
C LEU A 248 -2.73 -23.60 -11.57
N TRP A 249 -2.50 -22.35 -11.96
CA TRP A 249 -3.48 -21.26 -11.89
C TRP A 249 -4.45 -21.22 -13.07
N ASP A 250 -3.99 -21.61 -14.26
CA ASP A 250 -4.87 -21.73 -15.42
C ASP A 250 -4.65 -23.05 -16.19
N PRO A 251 -5.41 -24.10 -15.84
CA PRO A 251 -5.28 -25.41 -16.48
C PRO A 251 -5.65 -25.43 -17.97
N THR A 252 -6.32 -24.39 -18.49
CA THR A 252 -6.69 -24.32 -19.92
C THR A 252 -5.54 -23.92 -20.82
N ILE A 253 -4.40 -23.50 -20.26
CA ILE A 253 -3.19 -23.22 -21.04
C ILE A 253 -2.63 -24.55 -21.56
N GLU A 254 -2.62 -24.68 -22.88
CA GLU A 254 -2.01 -25.82 -23.56
C GLU A 254 -0.50 -25.83 -23.35
N PRO A 255 0.12 -27.02 -23.21
CA PRO A 255 1.57 -27.10 -23.08
C PRO A 255 2.27 -26.50 -24.28
N LEU A 256 3.22 -25.59 -24.04
CA LEU A 256 4.04 -25.06 -25.11
C LEU A 256 5.00 -26.18 -25.53
N GLY A 257 4.80 -26.75 -26.73
CA GLY A 257 5.58 -27.91 -27.18
C GLY A 257 7.10 -27.73 -27.05
N ARG A 258 7.83 -28.83 -26.80
CA ARG A 258 9.26 -28.87 -26.42
C ARG A 258 10.21 -28.02 -27.29
N GLY A 259 9.88 -27.73 -28.55
CA GLY A 259 10.78 -27.01 -29.48
C GLY A 259 10.69 -25.48 -29.47
N ILE A 260 9.60 -24.88 -28.99
CA ILE A 260 9.44 -23.40 -28.93
C ILE A 260 10.04 -22.83 -27.64
N LEU A 261 10.07 -23.64 -26.58
CA LEU A 261 10.58 -23.26 -25.27
C LEU A 261 12.10 -23.13 -25.23
N ASP A 262 12.89 -23.98 -25.87
CA ASP A 262 14.35 -23.91 -25.70
C ASP A 262 14.99 -22.59 -26.19
N THR A 263 14.34 -21.88 -27.13
CA THR A 263 14.86 -20.60 -27.69
C THR A 263 14.19 -19.36 -27.08
N PHE A 264 12.91 -19.42 -26.69
CA PHE A 264 12.13 -18.28 -26.19
C PHE A 264 11.43 -18.52 -24.84
N ALA A 265 11.76 -19.60 -24.12
CA ALA A 265 11.02 -20.09 -22.95
C ALA A 265 10.75 -19.02 -21.91
N LEU A 266 11.71 -18.14 -21.62
CA LEU A 266 11.54 -17.23 -20.50
C LEU A 266 10.56 -16.10 -20.83
N GLN A 267 10.69 -15.47 -22.00
CA GLN A 267 9.76 -14.41 -22.42
C GLN A 267 8.35 -14.98 -22.69
N ALA A 268 8.27 -16.19 -23.27
CA ALA A 268 7.00 -16.86 -23.49
C ALA A 268 6.30 -17.18 -22.16
N ARG A 269 7.03 -17.70 -21.17
CA ARG A 269 6.48 -17.95 -19.82
C ARG A 269 6.10 -16.67 -19.10
N ASP A 270 6.89 -15.61 -19.23
CA ASP A 270 6.57 -14.30 -18.66
C ASP A 270 5.25 -13.75 -19.22
N ASN A 271 5.08 -13.79 -20.55
CA ASN A 271 3.85 -13.37 -21.21
C ASN A 271 2.63 -14.22 -20.78
N LEU A 272 2.79 -15.55 -20.66
CA LEU A 272 1.73 -16.42 -20.16
C LEU A 272 1.39 -16.11 -18.70
N ALA A 273 2.40 -15.90 -17.86
CA ALA A 273 2.20 -15.50 -16.46
C ALA A 273 1.45 -14.17 -16.36
N ASN A 274 1.78 -13.18 -17.20
CA ASN A 274 1.04 -11.90 -17.25
C ASN A 274 -0.44 -12.10 -17.62
N LEU A 275 -0.76 -12.97 -18.58
CA LEU A 275 -2.15 -13.28 -18.93
C LEU A 275 -2.91 -13.95 -17.78
N VAL A 276 -2.29 -14.93 -17.11
CA VAL A 276 -2.87 -15.57 -15.92
C VAL A 276 -3.07 -14.54 -14.81
N LEU A 277 -2.09 -13.67 -14.58
CA LEU A 277 -2.16 -12.64 -13.54
C LEU A 277 -3.32 -11.68 -13.75
N LEU A 278 -3.61 -11.27 -15.00
CA LEU A 278 -4.78 -10.45 -15.35
C LEU A 278 -6.11 -11.15 -15.04
N LYS A 279 -6.20 -12.46 -15.34
CA LYS A 279 -7.37 -13.28 -15.03
C LYS A 279 -7.58 -13.38 -13.51
N LEU A 280 -6.51 -13.65 -12.76
CA LEU A 280 -6.54 -13.72 -11.29
C LEU A 280 -6.91 -12.38 -10.66
N ALA A 281 -6.38 -11.26 -11.17
CA ALA A 281 -6.73 -9.93 -10.69
C ALA A 281 -8.23 -9.68 -10.80
N THR A 282 -8.83 -10.00 -11.95
CA THR A 282 -10.26 -9.85 -12.18
C THR A 282 -11.08 -10.66 -11.17
N GLN A 283 -10.67 -11.89 -10.88
CA GLN A 283 -11.34 -12.76 -9.89
C GLN A 283 -11.17 -12.24 -8.46
N ALA A 284 -9.94 -11.93 -8.07
CA ALA A 284 -9.61 -11.48 -6.72
C ALA A 284 -10.37 -10.21 -6.37
N PHE A 285 -10.37 -9.21 -7.26
CA PHE A 285 -11.10 -7.98 -7.01
C PHE A 285 -12.62 -8.18 -7.13
N ALA A 286 -13.15 -9.01 -8.05
CA ALA A 286 -14.59 -9.28 -8.09
C ALA A 286 -15.14 -9.89 -6.78
N HIS A 287 -14.36 -10.75 -6.11
CA HIS A 287 -14.78 -11.40 -4.86
C HIS A 287 -14.44 -10.59 -3.59
N HIS A 288 -13.48 -9.67 -3.66
CA HIS A 288 -13.03 -8.87 -2.51
C HIS A 288 -13.46 -7.39 -2.57
N ILE A 289 -14.31 -6.98 -3.52
CA ILE A 289 -14.97 -5.65 -3.55
C ILE A 289 -16.11 -5.53 -2.50
N ALA A 290 -16.44 -6.58 -1.74
CA ALA A 290 -17.25 -6.44 -0.52
C ALA A 290 -16.41 -5.73 0.56
N PRO A 291 -16.92 -4.65 1.18
CA PRO A 291 -16.14 -3.49 1.58
C PRO A 291 -15.18 -3.82 2.72
N PHE A 292 -13.89 -3.59 2.49
CA PHE A 292 -13.02 -3.03 3.52
C PHE A 292 -13.28 -1.52 3.60
#